data_AF-V7I7J5-F1
#
_entry.id   AF-V7I7J5-F1
#
_cell.length_a   1.000
_cell.length_b   1.000
_cell.length_c   1.000
_cell.angle_alpha   90.00
_cell.angle_beta   90.00
_cell.angle_gamma   90.00
#
_symmetry.space_group_name_H-M   'P 1'
#
loop_
_entity.id
_entity.type
_entity.pdbx_description
1 polymer ?
#
loop_
_entity_poly.entity_id
_entity_poly.type
_entity_poly.pdbx_seq_one_letter_code
_entity_poly.pdbx_strand_id
1 'polypeptide(L)'
;MKAHEEFEAVEKAEEVKKVKKSGDKKKSKHEFYVEYQDRKFQEQEILDMFFEEWKKTRKKSEIKDLKIYLKVEEGVAYCVVNESEMLEVRP
;
A
#
# COMPACT_ATOMS: atom_id res chain seq x y z
N MET A 1 16.39 25.30 0.43
CA MET A 1 16.31 23.90 0.91
C MET A 1 14.97 23.70 1.58
N LYS A 2 14.26 22.62 1.19
CA LYS A 2 13.20 21.90 1.93
C LYS A 2 12.06 22.71 2.56
N ALA A 3 10.85 22.53 2.00
CA ALA A 3 9.75 21.88 2.71
C ALA A 3 8.65 21.54 1.69
N HIS A 4 8.43 20.24 1.53
CA HIS A 4 7.32 19.64 0.80
C HIS A 4 6.09 19.81 1.69
N GLU A 5 5.32 20.87 1.43
CA GLU A 5 4.03 21.15 2.05
C GLU A 5 2.99 21.16 0.94
N GLU A 6 2.43 19.98 0.68
CA GLU A 6 1.09 19.83 0.12
C GLU A 6 0.65 18.38 0.42
N PHE A 7 0.43 18.13 1.71
CA PHE A 7 -0.34 16.98 2.20
C PHE A 7 -1.80 17.45 2.37
N GLU A 8 -2.40 17.92 1.27
CA GLU A 8 -3.85 18.08 1.16
C GLU A 8 -4.41 16.83 0.46
N ALA A 9 -4.82 15.84 1.24
CA ALA A 9 -5.61 14.72 0.74
C ALA A 9 -6.63 14.29 1.79
N VAL A 10 -7.74 15.04 1.80
CA VAL A 10 -9.11 14.53 1.96
C VAL A 10 -9.45 13.77 3.26
N GLU A 11 -9.73 14.53 4.30
CA GLU A 11 -10.76 14.16 5.26
C GLU A 11 -12.13 14.15 4.55
N LYS A 12 -12.64 12.95 4.22
CA LYS A 12 -14.07 12.57 4.25
C LYS A 12 -14.30 11.20 3.60
N ALA A 13 -14.46 10.16 4.42
CA ALA A 13 -15.43 9.07 4.22
C ALA A 13 -15.37 8.14 5.42
N GLU A 14 -16.11 8.49 6.46
CA GLU A 14 -16.43 7.61 7.58
C GLU A 14 -17.44 6.53 7.13
N GLU A 15 -17.20 5.30 7.59
CA GLU A 15 -18.13 4.19 7.79
C GLU A 15 -18.72 3.45 6.57
N VAL A 16 -18.52 2.12 6.50
CA VAL A 16 -19.60 1.10 6.39
C VAL A 16 -19.06 -0.33 6.52
N LYS A 17 -19.35 -0.91 7.70
CA LYS A 17 -19.84 -2.29 7.97
C LYS A 17 -18.90 -3.50 7.85
N LYS A 18 -18.61 -4.04 9.05
CA LYS A 18 -18.53 -5.47 9.39
C LYS A 18 -19.45 -6.34 8.50
N VAL A 19 -18.89 -7.36 7.84
CA VAL A 19 -19.56 -8.66 7.75
C VAL A 19 -18.53 -9.79 7.88
N LYS A 20 -18.58 -10.50 9.01
CA LYS A 20 -18.01 -11.83 9.15
C LYS A 20 -18.87 -12.77 8.31
N LYS A 21 -18.29 -13.38 7.27
CA LYS A 21 -18.82 -14.63 6.72
C LYS A 21 -17.66 -15.55 6.34
N SER A 22 -17.40 -16.48 7.25
CA SER A 22 -16.58 -17.67 7.06
C SER A 22 -17.13 -18.43 5.85
N GLY A 23 -16.27 -18.65 4.88
CA GLY A 23 -16.50 -19.50 3.72
C GLY A 23 -15.13 -19.95 3.26
N ASP A 24 -14.97 -21.26 3.11
CA ASP A 24 -13.78 -21.91 2.59
C ASP A 24 -13.48 -21.35 1.19
N LYS A 25 -12.73 -20.25 1.14
CA LYS A 25 -12.48 -19.50 -0.09
C LYS A 25 -11.22 -20.07 -0.70
N LYS A 26 -11.42 -20.88 -1.74
CA LYS A 26 -10.48 -21.04 -2.85
C LYS A 26 -9.73 -19.72 -3.01
N LYS A 27 -8.44 -19.68 -2.64
CA LYS A 27 -7.63 -18.47 -2.70
C LYS A 27 -7.59 -18.05 -4.17
N SER A 28 -8.46 -17.13 -4.57
CA SER A 28 -8.39 -16.51 -5.87
C SER A 28 -7.02 -15.84 -5.94
N LYS A 29 -6.12 -16.42 -6.74
CA LYS A 29 -4.92 -15.72 -7.17
C LYS A 29 -5.42 -14.52 -7.96
N HIS A 30 -5.39 -13.36 -7.32
CA HIS A 30 -5.59 -12.09 -7.99
C HIS A 30 -4.21 -11.49 -8.19
N GLU A 31 -4.00 -10.94 -9.36
CA GLU A 31 -2.79 -10.21 -9.70
C GLU A 31 -3.27 -8.85 -10.18
N PHE A 32 -2.74 -7.79 -9.57
CA PHE A 32 -3.08 -6.42 -9.90
C PHE A 32 -1.86 -5.75 -10.53
N TYR A 33 -2.08 -5.13 -11.68
CA TYR A 33 -1.06 -4.50 -12.48
C TYR A 33 -1.47 -3.07 -12.81
N VAL A 34 -0.52 -2.15 -12.76
CA VAL A 34 -0.69 -0.76 -13.18
C VAL A 34 0.32 -0.47 -14.27
N GLU A 35 -0.16 -0.10 -15.45
CA GLU A 35 0.69 0.24 -16.60
C GLU A 35 0.57 1.73 -16.91
N TYR A 36 1.70 2.44 -16.95
CA TYR A 36 1.77 3.87 -17.24
C TYR A 36 3.05 4.20 -18.02
N GLN A 37 2.91 4.81 -19.20
CA GLN A 37 4.04 5.28 -20.04
C GLN A 37 5.17 4.24 -20.19
N ASP A 38 4.82 3.02 -20.63
CA ASP A 38 5.76 1.88 -20.81
C ASP A 38 6.31 1.27 -19.51
N ARG A 39 5.91 1.77 -18.34
CA ARG A 39 6.19 1.15 -17.04
C ARG A 39 5.04 0.25 -16.62
N LYS A 40 5.36 -0.90 -16.06
CA LYS A 40 4.41 -1.86 -15.49
C LYS A 40 4.76 -2.11 -14.04
N PHE A 41 3.82 -1.85 -13.15
CA PHE A 41 3.94 -2.08 -11.72
C PHE A 41 3.04 -3.22 -11.31
N GLN A 42 3.55 -4.17 -10.53
CA GLN A 42 2.77 -5.26 -9.97
C GLN A 42 2.58 -5.05 -8.47
N GLU A 43 1.34 -5.19 -7.98
CA GLU A 43 1.05 -5.03 -6.55
C GLU A 43 1.91 -5.95 -5.69
N GLN A 44 2.13 -7.19 -6.13
CA GLN A 44 2.97 -8.14 -5.41
C GLN A 44 4.42 -7.69 -5.27
N GLU A 45 4.97 -7.00 -6.26
CA GLU A 45 6.35 -6.51 -6.24
C GLU A 45 6.49 -5.35 -5.23
N ILE A 46 5.53 -4.42 -5.26
CA ILE A 46 5.42 -3.33 -4.28
C ILE A 46 5.32 -3.90 -2.86
N LEU A 47 4.45 -4.89 -2.66
CA LEU A 47 4.28 -5.57 -1.39
C LEU A 47 5.54 -6.27 -0.94
N ASP A 48 6.24 -6.97 -1.83
CA ASP A 48 7.46 -7.71 -1.49
C ASP A 48 8.54 -6.73 -1.01
N MET A 49 8.83 -5.68 -1.79
CA MET A 49 9.78 -4.63 -1.38
C MET A 49 9.37 -3.93 -0.09
N PHE A 50 8.08 -3.63 0.09
CA PHE A 50 7.57 -3.08 1.34
C PHE A 50 7.82 -4.02 2.51
N PHE A 51 7.51 -5.31 2.39
CA PHE A 51 7.77 -6.28 3.45
C PHE A 51 9.28 -6.49 3.68
N GLU A 52 10.10 -6.38 2.64
CA GLU A 52 11.56 -6.46 2.72
C GLU A 52 12.16 -5.30 3.51
N GLU A 53 11.67 -4.08 3.31
CA GLU A 53 12.09 -2.91 4.08
C GLU A 53 11.49 -2.94 5.49
N TRP A 54 10.20 -3.29 5.61
CA TRP A 54 9.51 -3.37 6.89
C TRP A 54 10.14 -4.40 7.83
N LYS A 55 10.50 -5.59 7.34
CA LYS A 55 11.11 -6.66 8.16
C LYS A 55 12.48 -6.28 8.72
N LYS A 56 13.17 -5.27 8.15
CA LYS A 56 14.46 -4.78 8.65
C LYS A 56 14.32 -4.03 9.96
N THR A 57 13.19 -3.35 10.15
CA THR A 57 12.97 -2.47 11.30
C THR A 57 11.89 -3.01 12.24
N ARG A 58 10.88 -3.71 11.72
CA ARG A 58 9.67 -4.12 12.44
C ARG A 58 9.17 -5.51 12.08
N LYS A 59 8.21 -6.02 12.84
CA LYS A 59 7.62 -7.34 12.60
C LYS A 59 6.40 -7.23 11.70
N LYS A 60 6.22 -8.20 10.81
CA LYS A 60 5.03 -8.28 9.94
C LYS A 60 3.72 -8.35 10.73
N SER A 61 3.75 -8.92 11.94
CA SER A 61 2.59 -9.01 12.84
C SER A 61 2.08 -7.65 13.36
N GLU A 62 2.86 -6.57 13.22
CA GLU A 62 2.44 -5.23 13.63
C GLU A 62 1.55 -4.54 12.59
N ILE A 63 1.53 -5.06 11.35
CA ILE A 63 0.70 -4.56 10.26
C ILE A 63 -0.71 -5.11 10.47
N LYS A 64 -1.63 -4.26 10.97
CA LYS A 64 -3.06 -4.58 11.06
C LYS A 64 -3.79 -4.12 9.80
N ASP A 65 -3.42 -2.96 9.28
CA ASP A 65 -3.94 -2.37 8.05
C ASP A 65 -2.78 -1.87 7.18
N LEU A 66 -2.87 -2.08 5.87
CA LEU A 66 -1.88 -1.62 4.88
C LEU A 66 -2.62 -0.98 3.71
N LYS A 67 -2.37 0.31 3.49
CA LYS A 67 -2.84 1.07 2.33
C LYS A 67 -1.67 1.36 1.41
N ILE A 68 -1.84 1.18 0.10
CA ILE A 68 -0.80 1.41 -0.90
C ILE A 68 -1.28 2.48 -1.86
N TYR A 69 -0.52 3.56 -1.97
CA TYR A 69 -0.77 4.65 -2.92
C TYR A 69 0.37 4.68 -3.93
N LEU A 70 0.10 4.34 -5.19
CA LEU A 70 1.12 4.40 -6.24
C LEU A 70 1.01 5.72 -6.98
N LYS A 71 2.05 6.55 -6.90
CA LYS A 71 2.24 7.73 -7.74
C LYS A 71 2.97 7.32 -9.02
N VAL A 72 2.19 6.92 -10.02
CA VAL A 72 2.70 6.40 -11.31
C VAL A 72 3.61 7.38 -12.05
N GLU A 73 3.40 8.69 -11.88
CA GLU A 73 4.23 9.73 -12.50
C GLU A 73 5.67 9.74 -11.96
N GLU A 74 5.84 9.51 -10.65
CA GLU A 74 7.17 9.47 -10.02
C GLU A 74 7.71 8.04 -9.91
N GLY A 75 6.87 7.01 -10.11
CA GLY A 75 7.22 5.61 -9.89
C GLY A 75 7.46 5.29 -8.41
N VAL A 76 6.69 5.91 -7.51
CA VAL A 76 6.83 5.73 -6.06
C VAL A 76 5.53 5.18 -5.49
N ALA A 77 5.63 4.11 -4.71
CA ALA A 77 4.53 3.57 -3.93
C ALA A 77 4.67 3.93 -2.45
N TYR A 78 3.64 4.56 -1.89
CA TYR A 78 3.53 4.93 -0.49
C TYR A 78 2.71 3.88 0.25
N CYS A 79 3.38 3.08 1.06
CA CYS A 79 2.79 2.06 1.89
C CYS A 79 2.52 2.62 3.28
N VAL A 80 1.26 2.86 3.61
CA VAL A 80 0.82 3.38 4.91
C VAL A 80 0.33 2.23 5.79
N VAL A 81 1.01 2.00 6.91
CA VAL A 81 0.71 0.97 7.90
C VAL A 81 -0.01 1.57 9.08
N ASN A 82 -1.16 1.01 9.42
CA ASN A 82 -1.99 1.42 10.56
C ASN A 82 -2.25 2.94 10.61
N GLU A 83 -2.28 3.61 9.45
CA GLU A 83 -2.53 5.06 9.32
C GLU A 83 -1.52 5.96 10.06
N SER A 84 -0.40 5.40 10.53
CA SER A 84 0.63 6.13 11.32
C SER A 84 2.02 6.05 10.71
N GLU A 85 2.37 4.90 10.13
CA GLU A 85 3.72 4.69 9.59
C GLU A 85 3.63 4.70 8.07
N MET A 86 4.30 5.65 7.43
CA MET A 86 4.42 5.71 5.97
C MET A 86 5.80 5.21 5.57
N LEU A 87 5.82 4.31 4.60
CA LEU A 87 7.03 3.82 3.96
C LEU A 87 6.96 4.05 2.46
N GLU A 88 7.99 4.67 1.89
CA GLU A 88 8.12 4.88 0.46
C GLU A 88 8.93 3.74 -0.15
N VAL A 89 8.37 3.07 -1.16
CA VAL A 89 9.06 2.05 -1.94
C VAL A 89 9.03 2.41 -3.41
N ARG A 90 10.10 2.05 -4.13
CA ARG A 90 10.24 2.32 -5.57
C ARG A 90 10.25 1.00 -6.34
N PRO A 91 9.11 0.59 -6.90
CA PRO A 91 9.04 -0.52 -7.83
C PRO A 91 9.70 -0.21 -9.17
#